data_AF-A0A2G6FI24-F1
#
_entry.id   AF-A0A2G6FI24-F1
#
_cell.length_a   1.000
_cell.length_b   1.000
_cell.length_c   1.000
_cell.angle_alpha   90.00
_cell.angle_beta   90.00
_cell.angle_gamma   90.00
#
_symmetry.space_group_name_H-M   'P 1'
#
loop_
_entity.id
_entity.type
_entity.pdbx_description
1 polymer ?
#
loop_
_entity_poly.entity_id
_entity_poly.type
_entity_poly.pdbx_seq_one_letter_code
_entity_poly.pdbx_strand_id
1 'polypeptide(L)'
;MILRNLSSFMHAAISLALISMLGGCIIKDMTPSELTDQDIKRLQEVEREMIQGHTFETLIDEKVLQAVKQMARTLKPEYRGYLFGRYKVGFIEISDINRKTVTMLHNYVTEKTVTFSFLQPDIARNFSMVERFLVKDIMDELEMENRGWKDQVVDQRLAIELGKLYHLDVIETGVTTESDDFIDFNLRMIETRRGRIIAVGSVKIEKTEPVRRWLDRSGQSGIGWPAR
;
A
#
# COMPACT_ATOMS: atom_id res chain seq x y z
N MET A 1 72.47 -30.94 -31.41
CA MET A 1 71.85 -30.34 -32.61
C MET A 1 70.34 -30.35 -32.39
N ILE A 2 69.76 -29.15 -32.26
CA ILE A 2 68.32 -28.83 -32.33
C ILE A 2 67.54 -29.24 -31.06
N LEU A 3 67.43 -28.39 -30.02
CA LEU A 3 66.43 -27.30 -29.88
C LEU A 3 65.03 -27.68 -30.39
N ARG A 4 64.12 -28.08 -29.50
CA ARG A 4 62.71 -27.61 -29.49
C ARG A 4 61.90 -28.23 -28.36
N ASN A 5 61.03 -27.39 -27.79
CA ASN A 5 59.82 -27.70 -27.04
C ASN A 5 59.93 -27.94 -25.52
N LEU A 6 60.49 -26.96 -24.81
CA LEU A 6 60.11 -26.61 -23.45
C LEU A 6 59.21 -25.35 -23.48
N SER A 7 57.98 -25.46 -23.99
CA SER A 7 56.99 -24.36 -23.90
C SER A 7 55.52 -24.79 -23.78
N SER A 8 55.22 -26.09 -23.75
CA SER A 8 53.83 -26.56 -23.81
C SER A 8 53.16 -26.83 -22.46
N PHE A 9 53.87 -26.67 -21.33
CA PHE A 9 53.31 -26.99 -20.00
C PHE A 9 52.93 -25.78 -19.14
N MET A 10 53.05 -24.55 -19.66
CA MET A 10 52.77 -23.32 -18.91
C MET A 10 51.54 -22.52 -19.40
N HIS A 11 50.69 -23.11 -20.24
CA HIS A 11 49.43 -22.48 -20.68
C HIS A 11 48.15 -23.23 -20.24
N ALA A 12 48.27 -24.42 -19.65
CA ALA A 12 47.11 -25.18 -19.16
C ALA A 12 46.74 -24.87 -17.69
N ALA A 13 47.60 -24.20 -16.92
CA ALA A 13 47.34 -23.88 -15.51
C ALA A 13 46.73 -22.48 -15.28
N ILE A 14 46.61 -21.65 -16.32
CA ILE A 14 46.05 -20.28 -16.21
C ILE A 14 44.60 -20.20 -16.73
N SER A 15 44.10 -21.20 -17.45
CA SER A 15 42.70 -21.22 -17.92
C SER A 15 41.69 -21.88 -16.96
N LEU A 16 42.12 -22.46 -15.83
CA LEU A 16 41.20 -23.05 -14.84
C LEU A 16 40.98 -22.19 -13.59
N ALA A 17 41.65 -21.04 -13.48
CA ALA A 17 41.53 -20.12 -12.34
C ALA A 17 40.72 -18.84 -12.65
N LEU A 18 40.18 -18.70 -13.86
CA LEU A 18 39.45 -17.50 -14.31
C LEU A 18 37.96 -17.74 -14.58
N ILE A 19 37.42 -18.92 -14.24
CA ILE A 19 35.98 -19.23 -14.32
C ILE A 19 35.32 -19.18 -12.92
N SER A 20 36.08 -18.97 -11.84
CA SER A 20 35.51 -18.74 -10.50
C SER A 20 35.22 -17.27 -10.17
N MET A 21 35.49 -16.33 -11.09
CA MET A 21 35.26 -14.90 -10.89
C MET A 21 34.09 -14.31 -11.70
N LEU A 22 33.31 -15.15 -12.39
CA LEU A 22 31.93 -14.79 -12.69
C LEU A 22 31.10 -15.18 -11.47
N GLY A 23 31.27 -14.39 -10.42
CA GLY A 23 30.27 -14.26 -9.36
C GLY A 23 29.00 -13.72 -10.01
N GLY A 24 28.28 -14.61 -10.68
CA GLY A 24 26.87 -14.40 -10.93
C GLY A 24 26.31 -14.07 -9.56
N CYS A 25 25.85 -12.83 -9.41
CA CYS A 25 24.74 -12.57 -8.52
C CYS A 25 23.64 -13.50 -9.02
N ILE A 26 23.65 -14.73 -8.53
CA ILE A 26 22.42 -15.46 -8.30
C ILE A 26 21.72 -14.50 -7.37
N ILE A 27 20.84 -13.67 -7.95
CA ILE A 27 19.77 -13.04 -7.21
C ILE A 27 19.09 -14.25 -6.61
N LYS A 28 19.48 -14.56 -5.38
CA LYS A 28 18.81 -15.54 -4.56
C LYS A 28 17.40 -14.98 -4.57
N ASP A 29 16.48 -15.66 -5.26
CA ASP A 29 15.07 -15.30 -5.23
C ASP A 29 14.80 -14.95 -3.79
N MET A 30 14.45 -13.68 -3.55
CA MET A 30 14.17 -13.19 -2.21
C MET A 30 12.86 -13.86 -1.82
N THR A 31 12.93 -15.14 -1.47
CA THR A 31 11.82 -15.89 -0.92
C THR A 31 11.42 -15.12 0.32
N PRO A 32 10.21 -14.55 0.34
CA PRO A 32 9.78 -13.74 1.46
C PRO A 32 9.85 -14.57 2.74
N SER A 33 10.55 -14.07 3.75
CA SER A 33 10.67 -14.71 5.07
C SER A 33 9.56 -14.20 6.00
N GLU A 34 9.09 -15.06 6.90
CA GLU A 34 8.15 -14.64 7.95
C GLU A 34 8.74 -13.50 8.79
N LEU A 35 7.88 -12.56 9.23
CA LEU A 35 8.29 -11.48 10.12
C LEU A 35 8.64 -12.04 11.51
N THR A 36 9.87 -11.82 11.94
CA THR A 36 10.35 -12.18 13.26
C THR A 36 9.78 -11.26 14.35
N ASP A 37 9.88 -11.66 15.62
CA ASP A 37 9.52 -10.79 16.74
C ASP A 37 10.34 -9.48 16.77
N GLN A 38 11.58 -9.52 16.26
CA GLN A 38 12.42 -8.34 16.14
C GLN A 38 11.90 -7.39 15.06
N ASP A 39 11.47 -7.93 13.90
CA ASP A 39 10.87 -7.12 12.84
C ASP A 39 9.59 -6.43 13.33
N ILE A 40 8.77 -7.13 14.10
CA ILE A 40 7.54 -6.57 14.67
C ILE A 40 7.83 -5.46 15.66
N LYS A 41 8.81 -5.67 16.55
CA LYS A 41 9.25 -4.61 17.48
C LYS A 41 9.72 -3.37 16.72
N ARG A 42 10.44 -3.56 15.61
CA ARG A 42 10.91 -2.46 14.75
C ARG A 42 9.75 -1.75 14.05
N LEU A 43 8.78 -2.47 13.49
CA LEU A 43 7.58 -1.86 12.89
C LEU A 43 6.82 -1.01 13.91
N GLN A 44 6.66 -1.54 15.13
CA GLN A 44 6.01 -0.82 16.22
C GLN A 44 6.82 0.38 16.72
N GLU A 45 8.15 0.33 16.65
CA GLU A 45 9.03 1.45 16.98
C GLU A 45 8.89 2.57 15.96
N VAL A 46 8.95 2.26 14.67
CA VAL A 46 8.71 3.23 13.58
C VAL A 46 7.32 3.85 13.73
N GLU A 47 6.28 3.06 14.00
CA GLU A 47 4.92 3.57 14.25
C GLU A 47 4.92 4.60 15.39
N ARG A 48 5.59 4.30 16.52
CA ARG A 48 5.66 5.22 17.66
C ARG A 48 6.41 6.49 17.31
N GLU A 49 7.54 6.40 16.61
CA GLU A 49 8.33 7.56 16.18
C GLU A 49 7.53 8.48 15.25
N MET A 50 6.75 7.91 14.34
CA MET A 50 5.94 8.68 13.39
C MET A 50 4.85 9.53 14.05
N ILE A 51 4.34 9.10 15.21
CA ILE A 51 3.32 9.84 15.97
C ILE A 51 3.92 10.65 17.12
N GLN A 52 5.25 10.75 17.23
CA GLN A 52 5.87 11.60 18.24
C GLN A 52 5.67 13.08 17.91
N GLY A 53 5.24 13.83 18.93
CA GLY A 53 5.08 15.28 18.87
C GLY A 53 3.63 15.73 18.99
N HIS A 54 3.45 17.04 18.99
CA HIS A 54 2.15 17.69 19.16
C HIS A 54 1.92 18.72 18.06
N THR A 55 1.98 18.26 16.80
CA THR A 55 1.61 19.09 15.64
C THR A 55 0.19 18.77 15.22
N PHE A 56 -0.36 19.61 14.34
CA PHE A 56 -1.67 19.35 13.75
C PHE A 56 -1.67 18.02 12.97
N GLU A 57 -0.61 17.77 12.20
CA GLU A 57 -0.39 16.55 11.43
C GLU A 57 -0.35 15.31 12.33
N THR A 58 0.35 15.36 13.47
CA THR A 58 0.43 14.20 14.37
C THR A 58 -0.92 13.85 14.98
N LEU A 59 -1.79 14.84 15.24
CA LEU A 59 -3.17 14.58 15.70
C LEU A 59 -4.02 13.88 14.63
N ILE A 60 -3.82 14.20 13.35
CA ILE A 60 -4.50 13.50 12.24
C ILE A 60 -3.92 12.09 12.08
N ASP A 61 -2.60 11.96 12.13
CA ASP A 61 -1.90 10.68 12.05
C ASP A 61 -2.36 9.71 13.14
N GLU A 62 -2.53 10.17 14.38
CA GLU A 62 -3.07 9.38 15.49
C GLU A 62 -4.48 8.85 15.18
N LYS A 63 -5.35 9.68 14.58
CA LYS A 63 -6.70 9.26 14.19
C LYS A 63 -6.67 8.24 13.06
N VAL A 64 -5.86 8.46 12.03
CA VAL A 64 -5.70 7.50 10.93
C VAL A 64 -5.15 6.17 11.46
N LEU A 65 -4.12 6.22 12.30
CA LEU A 65 -3.55 5.04 12.94
C LEU A 65 -4.60 4.31 13.80
N GLN A 66 -5.43 5.03 14.54
CA GLN A 66 -6.52 4.44 15.31
C GLN A 66 -7.51 3.71 14.40
N ALA A 67 -7.89 4.28 13.26
CA ALA A 67 -8.77 3.64 12.29
C ALA A 67 -8.14 2.35 11.72
N VAL A 68 -6.86 2.42 11.32
CA VAL A 68 -6.11 1.27 10.81
C VAL A 68 -5.97 0.17 11.86
N LYS A 69 -5.70 0.51 13.13
CA LYS A 69 -5.67 -0.46 14.23
C LYS A 69 -7.01 -1.13 14.47
N GLN A 70 -8.11 -0.38 14.38
CA GLN A 70 -9.45 -0.99 14.45
C GLN A 70 -9.67 -1.95 13.29
N MET A 71 -9.26 -1.58 12.08
CA MET A 71 -9.36 -2.41 10.89
C MET A 71 -8.54 -3.70 11.03
N ALA A 72 -7.27 -3.63 11.44
CA ALA A 72 -6.47 -4.82 11.72
C ALA A 72 -7.14 -5.73 12.78
N ARG A 73 -7.69 -5.14 13.85
CA ARG A 73 -8.40 -5.87 14.91
C ARG A 73 -9.73 -6.48 14.49
N THR A 74 -10.40 -5.95 13.47
CA THR A 74 -11.67 -6.48 12.94
C THR A 74 -11.47 -7.40 11.75
N LEU A 75 -10.23 -7.54 11.25
CA LEU A 75 -9.88 -8.45 10.17
C LEU A 75 -10.37 -9.85 10.50
N LYS A 76 -11.18 -10.45 9.63
CA LYS A 76 -11.76 -11.78 9.89
C LYS A 76 -10.68 -12.86 10.05
N PRO A 77 -10.85 -13.83 10.97
CA PRO A 77 -9.81 -14.80 11.33
C PRO A 77 -9.21 -15.58 10.16
N GLU A 78 -10.01 -15.93 9.16
CA GLU A 78 -9.57 -16.66 7.96
C GLU A 78 -8.57 -15.87 7.09
N TYR A 79 -8.49 -14.55 7.28
CA TYR A 79 -7.53 -13.65 6.64
C TYR A 79 -6.33 -13.32 7.53
N ARG A 80 -6.32 -13.77 8.79
CA ARG A 80 -5.17 -13.64 9.71
C ARG A 80 -4.19 -14.81 9.65
N GLY A 81 -4.50 -15.83 8.85
CA GLY A 81 -3.70 -17.05 8.77
C GLY A 81 -2.28 -16.74 8.29
N TYR A 82 -1.32 -16.88 9.20
CA TYR A 82 0.09 -16.49 9.13
C TYR A 82 0.86 -17.11 7.95
N LEU A 83 0.58 -16.66 6.74
CA LEU A 83 1.32 -17.01 5.54
C LEU A 83 1.62 -15.72 4.79
N PHE A 84 2.89 -15.30 4.88
CA PHE A 84 3.37 -14.09 4.24
C PHE A 84 3.17 -14.14 2.73
N GLY A 85 2.62 -13.05 2.17
CA GLY A 85 2.34 -12.92 0.75
C GLY A 85 1.19 -13.81 0.24
N ARG A 86 0.35 -14.34 1.14
CA ARG A 86 -0.84 -15.10 0.75
C ARG A 86 -1.84 -14.25 -0.02
N TYR A 87 -1.96 -12.97 0.34
CA TYR A 87 -2.92 -12.06 -0.25
C TYR A 87 -2.23 -10.83 -0.84
N LYS A 88 -2.62 -10.43 -2.04
CA LYS A 88 -2.25 -9.14 -2.62
C LYS A 88 -3.28 -8.09 -2.24
N VAL A 89 -2.85 -7.02 -1.59
CA VAL A 89 -3.72 -5.89 -1.23
C VAL A 89 -3.42 -4.69 -2.12
N GLY A 90 -4.46 -4.15 -2.76
CA GLY A 90 -4.39 -2.86 -3.45
C GLY A 90 -5.04 -1.76 -2.63
N PHE A 91 -4.61 -0.52 -2.85
CA PHE A 91 -5.15 0.65 -2.16
C PHE A 91 -5.90 1.55 -3.14
N ILE A 92 -7.10 1.95 -2.77
CA ILE A 92 -7.89 2.92 -3.51
C ILE A 92 -8.13 4.13 -2.62
N GLU A 93 -8.07 5.31 -3.24
CA GLU A 93 -8.22 6.59 -2.59
C GLU A 93 -9.46 6.70 -1.70
N ILE A 94 -9.25 7.31 -0.53
CA ILE A 94 -10.32 7.69 0.38
C ILE A 94 -10.99 8.92 -0.21
N SER A 95 -12.31 8.87 -0.33
CA SER A 95 -13.11 9.91 -0.97
C SER A 95 -14.28 10.32 -0.08
N ASP A 96 -14.84 11.51 -0.30
CA ASP A 96 -16.10 11.88 0.34
C ASP A 96 -17.24 10.95 -0.12
N ILE A 97 -18.23 10.70 0.73
CA ILE A 97 -19.34 9.77 0.42
C ILE A 97 -20.13 10.14 -0.85
N ASN A 98 -20.18 11.43 -1.17
CA ASN A 98 -20.86 11.99 -2.35
C ASN A 98 -19.90 12.23 -3.52
N ARG A 99 -18.61 11.95 -3.34
CA ARG A 99 -17.50 12.00 -4.31
C ARG A 99 -17.43 13.28 -5.13
N LYS A 100 -17.77 14.41 -4.54
CA LYS A 100 -17.77 15.70 -5.23
C LYS A 100 -16.37 16.26 -5.37
N THR A 101 -15.46 15.95 -4.43
CA THR A 101 -14.12 16.55 -4.42
C THR A 101 -13.10 15.74 -3.65
N VAL A 102 -11.96 15.42 -4.29
CA VAL A 102 -10.75 14.98 -3.60
C VAL A 102 -10.05 16.22 -3.04
N THR A 103 -9.85 16.27 -1.73
CA THR A 103 -9.28 17.41 -1.02
C THR A 103 -7.83 17.11 -0.62
N MET A 104 -7.12 18.10 -0.10
CA MET A 104 -5.80 17.89 0.50
C MET A 104 -5.90 16.89 1.68
N LEU A 105 -6.98 16.96 2.47
CA LEU A 105 -7.22 16.00 3.54
C LEU A 105 -7.34 14.57 3.00
N HIS A 106 -8.14 14.35 1.95
CA HIS A 106 -8.35 13.02 1.35
C HIS A 106 -7.04 12.38 0.88
N ASN A 107 -6.19 13.16 0.19
CA ASN A 107 -4.87 12.69 -0.24
C ASN A 107 -3.98 12.36 0.96
N TYR A 108 -3.93 13.25 1.95
CA TYR A 108 -3.11 13.08 3.14
C TYR A 108 -3.49 11.80 3.91
N VAL A 109 -4.78 11.62 4.20
CA VAL A 109 -5.23 10.44 4.96
C VAL A 109 -5.04 9.15 4.16
N THR A 110 -5.10 9.20 2.82
CA THR A 110 -4.81 8.02 1.97
C THR A 110 -3.37 7.58 2.10
N GLU A 111 -2.41 8.49 1.95
CA GLU A 111 -0.98 8.16 2.09
C GLU A 111 -0.64 7.64 3.49
N LYS A 112 -1.23 8.27 4.52
CA LYS A 112 -1.05 7.82 5.90
C LYS A 112 -1.69 6.48 6.17
N THR A 113 -2.83 6.19 5.57
CA THR A 113 -3.49 4.89 5.67
C THR A 113 -2.62 3.79 5.09
N VAL A 114 -2.09 3.96 3.87
CA VAL A 114 -1.15 3.00 3.26
C VAL A 114 0.03 2.74 4.19
N THR A 115 0.63 3.81 4.71
CA THR A 115 1.79 3.72 5.59
C THR A 115 1.46 3.00 6.90
N PHE A 116 0.38 3.37 7.59
CA PHE A 116 0.04 2.74 8.86
C PHE A 116 -0.45 1.31 8.70
N SER A 117 -1.12 0.98 7.59
CA SER A 117 -1.53 -0.38 7.27
C SER A 117 -0.31 -1.28 7.07
N PHE A 118 0.73 -0.79 6.40
CA PHE A 118 2.01 -1.51 6.31
C PHE A 118 2.66 -1.78 7.67
N LEU A 119 2.53 -0.85 8.60
CA LEU A 119 3.13 -0.98 9.94
C LEU A 119 2.35 -1.92 10.86
N GLN A 120 1.11 -2.30 10.53
CA GLN A 120 0.35 -3.25 11.35
C GLN A 120 0.85 -4.68 11.16
N PRO A 121 1.28 -5.39 12.22
CA PRO A 121 1.80 -6.75 12.10
C PRO A 121 0.82 -7.73 11.46
N ASP A 122 -0.47 -7.62 11.77
CA ASP A 122 -1.50 -8.50 11.18
C ASP A 122 -1.70 -8.26 9.68
N ILE A 123 -1.37 -7.08 9.17
CA ILE A 123 -1.43 -6.76 7.75
C ILE A 123 -0.09 -7.14 7.10
N ALA A 124 1.02 -6.64 7.65
CA ALA A 124 2.37 -6.88 7.16
C ALA A 124 2.70 -8.38 7.03
N ARG A 125 2.21 -9.22 7.95
CA ARG A 125 2.44 -10.67 7.92
C ARG A 125 1.64 -11.40 6.84
N ASN A 126 0.54 -10.85 6.34
CA ASN A 126 -0.44 -11.61 5.55
C ASN A 126 -0.60 -11.04 4.13
N PHE A 127 -0.26 -9.78 3.93
CA PHE A 127 -0.54 -9.06 2.70
C PHE A 127 0.73 -8.54 2.02
N SER A 128 0.88 -8.83 0.74
CA SER A 128 1.80 -8.10 -0.14
C SER A 128 1.08 -6.88 -0.67
N MET A 129 1.60 -5.69 -0.36
CA MET A 129 1.02 -4.44 -0.81
C MET A 129 1.40 -4.16 -2.26
N VAL A 130 0.40 -3.85 -3.07
CA VAL A 130 0.57 -3.30 -4.41
C VAL A 130 0.63 -1.78 -4.29
N GLU A 131 1.59 -1.19 -4.99
CA GLU A 131 1.82 0.24 -5.03
C GLU A 131 0.55 0.98 -5.52
N ARG A 132 0.20 2.08 -4.86
CA ARG A 132 -1.07 2.80 -5.03
C ARG A 132 -1.19 3.39 -6.44
N PHE A 133 -0.14 3.99 -6.97
CA PHE A 133 -0.18 4.62 -8.30
C PHE A 133 -0.44 3.60 -9.40
N LEU A 134 0.07 2.37 -9.26
CA LEU A 134 -0.31 1.28 -10.17
C LEU A 134 -1.83 1.06 -10.17
N VAL A 135 -2.47 0.96 -9.01
CA VAL A 135 -3.94 0.76 -8.94
C VAL A 135 -4.70 1.94 -9.55
N LYS A 136 -4.20 3.16 -9.36
CA LYS A 136 -4.78 4.39 -9.91
C LYS A 136 -4.71 4.45 -11.43
N ASP A 137 -3.57 4.08 -12.03
CA ASP A 137 -3.38 4.18 -13.49
C ASP A 137 -4.41 3.33 -14.28
N ILE A 138 -4.85 2.18 -13.73
CA ILE A 138 -5.95 1.39 -14.34
C ILE A 138 -7.32 1.95 -14.04
N MET A 139 -7.54 2.56 -12.86
CA MET A 139 -8.79 3.26 -12.63
C MET A 139 -8.99 4.33 -13.71
N ASP A 140 -7.94 5.08 -14.00
CA ASP A 140 -7.92 6.07 -15.07
C ASP A 140 -8.11 5.41 -16.46
N GLU A 141 -7.50 4.25 -16.72
CA GLU A 141 -7.72 3.48 -17.97
C GLU A 141 -9.17 2.97 -18.11
N LEU A 142 -9.77 2.42 -17.05
CA LEU A 142 -11.16 1.94 -17.03
C LEU A 142 -12.16 3.09 -17.18
N GLU A 143 -11.81 4.27 -16.69
CA GLU A 143 -12.54 5.50 -16.96
C GLU A 143 -12.46 5.89 -18.43
N MET A 144 -11.27 5.81 -19.05
CA MET A 144 -11.08 6.04 -20.48
C MET A 144 -11.83 5.01 -21.35
N GLU A 145 -12.01 3.78 -20.88
CA GLU A 145 -12.86 2.76 -21.51
C GLU A 145 -14.38 3.04 -21.41
N ASN A 146 -14.80 4.20 -20.88
CA ASN A 146 -16.21 4.60 -20.72
C ASN A 146 -17.06 3.62 -19.89
N ARG A 147 -16.45 2.88 -18.96
CA ARG A 147 -17.19 1.96 -18.10
C ARG A 147 -17.98 2.64 -16.97
N GLY A 148 -17.96 3.98 -16.90
CA GLY A 148 -18.78 4.76 -15.98
C GLY A 148 -18.35 4.70 -14.51
N TRP A 149 -17.10 4.32 -14.25
CA TRP A 149 -16.54 4.19 -12.88
C TRP A 149 -16.16 5.52 -12.22
N LYS A 150 -16.18 6.62 -13.00
CA LYS A 150 -15.68 7.96 -12.72
C LYS A 150 -16.04 8.54 -11.35
N ASP A 151 -17.15 8.11 -10.75
CA ASP A 151 -17.67 8.72 -9.51
C ASP A 151 -18.18 7.68 -8.50
N GLN A 152 -17.81 6.39 -8.63
CA GLN A 152 -18.46 5.33 -7.84
C GLN A 152 -17.65 4.88 -6.63
N VAL A 153 -18.20 5.12 -5.43
CA VAL A 153 -17.74 4.50 -4.17
C VAL A 153 -17.40 3.05 -4.45
N VAL A 154 -16.17 2.62 -4.14
CA VAL A 154 -15.72 1.24 -4.42
C VAL A 154 -16.73 0.29 -3.82
N ASP A 155 -17.55 -0.26 -4.70
CA ASP A 155 -18.65 -1.13 -4.38
C ASP A 155 -18.21 -2.58 -4.62
N GLN A 156 -19.14 -3.49 -4.39
CA GLN A 156 -18.89 -4.91 -4.59
C GLN A 156 -18.44 -5.22 -6.02
N ARG A 157 -19.04 -4.56 -7.02
CA ARG A 157 -18.79 -4.83 -8.43
C ARG A 157 -17.41 -4.31 -8.86
N LEU A 158 -17.08 -3.08 -8.51
CA LEU A 158 -15.77 -2.48 -8.81
C LEU A 158 -14.65 -3.27 -8.15
N ALA A 159 -14.81 -3.65 -6.88
CA ALA A 159 -13.80 -4.43 -6.17
C ALA A 159 -13.52 -5.78 -6.84
N ILE A 160 -14.56 -6.46 -7.36
CA ILE A 160 -14.40 -7.71 -8.10
C ILE A 160 -13.67 -7.48 -9.42
N GLU A 161 -13.97 -6.40 -10.14
CA GLU A 161 -13.35 -6.09 -11.42
C GLU A 161 -11.86 -5.76 -11.27
N LEU A 162 -11.52 -4.89 -10.31
CA LEU A 162 -10.14 -4.54 -10.00
C LEU A 162 -9.32 -5.74 -9.52
N GLY A 163 -9.91 -6.63 -8.72
CA GLY A 163 -9.27 -7.87 -8.32
C GLY A 163 -8.87 -8.76 -9.49
N LYS A 164 -9.71 -8.82 -10.54
CA LYS A 164 -9.41 -9.60 -11.75
C LYS A 164 -8.30 -8.97 -12.59
N LEU A 165 -8.32 -7.65 -12.74
CA LEU A 165 -7.37 -6.93 -13.58
C LEU A 165 -5.95 -6.93 -12.98
N TYR A 166 -5.85 -6.73 -11.67
CA TYR A 166 -4.55 -6.63 -10.99
C TYR A 166 -4.14 -7.86 -10.19
N HIS A 167 -4.93 -8.93 -10.26
CA HIS A 167 -4.74 -10.10 -9.42
C HIS A 167 -4.64 -9.72 -7.93
N LEU A 168 -5.49 -8.78 -7.49
CA LEU A 168 -5.61 -8.40 -6.08
C LEU A 168 -6.58 -9.36 -5.39
N ASP A 169 -6.23 -9.79 -4.19
CA ASP A 169 -7.12 -10.59 -3.33
C ASP A 169 -7.99 -9.70 -2.45
N VAL A 170 -7.46 -8.53 -2.09
CA VAL A 170 -8.10 -7.56 -1.20
C VAL A 170 -7.88 -6.13 -1.71
N ILE A 171 -8.86 -5.27 -1.48
CA ILE A 171 -8.74 -3.83 -1.67
C ILE A 171 -8.97 -3.13 -0.34
N GLU A 172 -8.05 -2.26 0.04
CA GLU A 172 -8.23 -1.30 1.12
C GLU A 172 -8.68 0.05 0.56
N THR A 173 -9.71 0.61 1.15
CA THR A 173 -10.27 1.91 0.75
C THR A 173 -11.05 2.52 1.91
N GLY A 174 -11.50 3.75 1.75
CA GLY A 174 -12.35 4.39 2.74
C GLY A 174 -13.25 5.47 2.18
N VAL A 175 -14.14 5.94 3.05
CA VAL A 175 -15.02 7.07 2.78
C VAL A 175 -15.00 8.03 3.96
N THR A 176 -15.02 9.32 3.66
CA THR A 176 -15.27 10.38 4.63
C THR A 176 -16.72 10.84 4.55
N THR A 177 -17.34 11.04 5.70
CA THR A 177 -18.66 11.67 5.83
C THR A 177 -18.53 12.89 6.72
N GLU A 178 -19.15 13.99 6.31
CA GLU A 178 -18.96 15.28 6.97
C GLU A 178 -20.23 15.72 7.70
N SER A 179 -20.02 16.31 8.87
CA SER A 179 -20.99 17.12 9.63
C SER A 179 -20.40 18.50 9.88
N ASP A 180 -21.11 19.38 10.59
CA ASP A 180 -20.62 20.75 10.86
C ASP A 180 -19.32 20.77 11.68
N ASP A 181 -19.22 19.87 12.66
CA ASP A 181 -18.12 19.85 13.62
C ASP A 181 -17.14 18.68 13.43
N PHE A 182 -17.54 17.64 12.69
CA PHE A 182 -16.74 16.42 12.57
C PHE A 182 -16.68 15.87 11.15
N ILE A 183 -15.60 15.14 10.89
CA ILE A 183 -15.44 14.24 9.75
C ILE A 183 -15.37 12.83 10.31
N ASP A 184 -16.30 12.00 9.89
CA ASP A 184 -16.29 10.56 10.12
C ASP A 184 -15.46 9.90 9.02
N PHE A 185 -14.34 9.31 9.40
CA PHE A 185 -13.43 8.61 8.51
C PHE A 185 -13.59 7.10 8.67
N ASN A 186 -14.05 6.45 7.60
CA ASN A 186 -14.38 5.02 7.59
C ASN A 186 -13.47 4.27 6.63
N LEU A 187 -12.67 3.35 7.15
CA LEU A 187 -11.82 2.43 6.41
C LEU A 187 -12.47 1.05 6.30
N ARG A 188 -12.20 0.38 5.18
CA ARG A 188 -12.64 -1.00 4.94
C ARG A 188 -11.65 -1.75 4.06
N MET A 189 -11.50 -3.04 4.36
CA MET A 189 -10.89 -4.00 3.45
C MET A 189 -11.98 -4.85 2.81
N ILE A 190 -11.89 -5.04 1.50
CA ILE A 190 -12.85 -5.75 0.66
C ILE A 190 -12.14 -6.93 -0.02
N GLU A 191 -12.56 -8.17 0.24
CA GLU A 191 -12.13 -9.34 -0.54
C GLU A 191 -12.67 -9.23 -1.96
N THR A 192 -11.79 -9.25 -2.94
CA THR A 192 -12.14 -8.99 -4.34
C THR A 192 -12.86 -10.15 -5.00
N ARG A 193 -12.68 -11.39 -4.54
CA ARG A 193 -13.32 -12.53 -5.21
C ARG A 193 -14.85 -12.52 -5.07
N ARG A 194 -15.41 -12.03 -3.96
CA ARG A 194 -16.87 -11.91 -3.74
C ARG A 194 -17.31 -10.47 -3.44
N GLY A 195 -16.38 -9.53 -3.35
CA GLY A 195 -16.61 -8.13 -2.98
C GLY A 195 -17.13 -7.96 -1.55
N ARG A 196 -16.69 -8.81 -0.62
CA ARG A 196 -17.16 -8.79 0.78
C ARG A 196 -16.25 -7.96 1.65
N ILE A 197 -16.83 -7.17 2.55
CA ILE A 197 -16.07 -6.50 3.61
C ILE A 197 -15.51 -7.57 4.58
N ILE A 198 -14.21 -7.50 4.84
CA ILE A 198 -13.48 -8.44 5.70
C ILE A 198 -12.82 -7.76 6.91
N ALA A 199 -12.72 -6.43 6.89
CA ALA A 199 -12.21 -5.61 7.99
C ALA A 199 -12.79 -4.19 7.89
N VAL A 200 -12.96 -3.52 9.02
CA VAL A 200 -13.44 -2.12 9.10
C VAL A 200 -12.76 -1.35 10.23
N GLY A 201 -12.51 -0.07 10.00
CA GLY A 201 -12.06 0.87 11.02
C GLY A 201 -12.80 2.19 10.89
N SER A 202 -13.12 2.85 12.00
CA SER A 202 -13.83 4.13 11.95
C SER A 202 -13.37 5.07 13.06
N VAL A 203 -13.15 6.33 12.71
CA VAL A 203 -12.77 7.38 13.64
C VAL A 203 -13.46 8.69 13.30
N LYS A 204 -13.61 9.54 14.32
CA LYS A 204 -14.03 10.93 14.17
C LYS A 204 -12.86 11.87 14.30
N ILE A 205 -12.77 12.79 13.35
CA ILE A 205 -11.81 13.89 13.32
C ILE A 205 -12.61 15.19 13.52
N GLU A 206 -12.25 15.95 14.54
CA GLU A 206 -12.85 17.27 14.78
C GLU A 206 -12.42 18.25 13.69
N LYS A 207 -13.37 19.03 13.17
CA LYS A 207 -13.11 20.11 12.21
C LYS A 207 -12.50 21.30 12.95
N THR A 208 -11.21 21.21 13.24
CA THR A 208 -10.44 22.39 13.65
C THR A 208 -10.18 23.29 12.43
N GLU A 209 -9.76 24.52 12.67
CA GLU A 209 -9.47 25.47 11.59
C GLU A 209 -8.44 24.95 10.56
N PRO A 210 -7.33 24.29 10.95
CA PRO A 210 -6.46 23.60 9.99
C PRO A 210 -7.15 22.51 9.17
N VAL A 211 -8.04 21.71 9.77
CA VAL A 211 -8.81 20.67 9.05
C VAL A 211 -9.75 21.29 8.02
N ARG A 212 -10.46 22.36 8.39
CA ARG A 212 -11.34 23.08 7.45
C ARG A 212 -10.55 23.58 6.23
N ARG A 213 -9.37 24.17 6.45
CA ARG A 213 -8.49 24.57 5.34
C ARG A 213 -8.05 23.41 4.45
N TRP A 214 -7.82 22.22 5.00
CA TRP A 214 -7.46 21.04 4.21
C TRP A 214 -8.64 20.44 3.45
N LEU A 215 -9.86 20.60 3.95
CA LEU A 215 -11.09 20.26 3.23
C LEU A 215 -11.37 21.24 2.09
N ASP A 216 -11.17 22.54 2.31
CA ASP A 216 -11.46 23.58 1.31
C ASP A 216 -10.44 23.63 0.18
N ARG A 217 -9.23 23.11 0.41
CA ARG A 217 -8.21 22.96 -0.62
C ARG A 217 -8.51 21.74 -1.46
N SER A 218 -8.91 21.97 -2.72
CA SER A 218 -8.86 20.93 -3.74
C SER A 218 -7.47 20.30 -3.69
N GLY A 219 -7.42 18.98 -3.49
CA GLY A 219 -6.17 18.27 -3.60
C GLY A 219 -5.70 18.47 -5.03
N GLN A 220 -4.55 19.11 -5.23
CA GLN A 220 -3.80 18.81 -6.44
C GLN A 220 -3.42 17.34 -6.29
N SER A 221 -4.26 16.45 -6.83
CA SER A 221 -3.80 15.14 -7.24
C SER A 221 -2.48 15.40 -7.96
N GLY A 222 -1.39 14.83 -7.45
CA GLY A 222 -0.08 14.98 -8.06
C GLY A 222 -0.24 14.82 -9.56
N ILE A 223 0.04 15.91 -10.29
CA ILE A 223 -0.27 16.15 -11.70
C ILE A 223 -1.68 16.73 -11.93
N GLY A 224 -1.75 18.06 -11.92
CA GLY A 224 -2.68 18.77 -12.79
C GLY A 224 -2.20 18.62 -14.24
N TRP A 225 -3.03 18.05 -15.11
CA TRP A 225 -3.01 18.38 -16.53
C TRP A 225 -4.12 19.40 -16.79
N PRO A 226 -3.90 20.39 -17.69
CA PRO A 226 -4.84 21.46 -17.93
C PRO A 226 -6.14 20.86 -18.49
N ALA A 227 -7.26 21.37 -18.00
CA ALA A 227 -8.55 21.15 -18.63
C ALA A 227 -8.44 21.46 -20.14
N ARG A 228 -8.81 20.50 -20.98
CA ARG A 228 -9.17 20.78 -22.37
C ARG A 228 -10.65 21.10 -22.44
#